data_AF-A0A538PKB8-F1
#
_entry.id   AF-A0A538PKB8-F1
#
_cell.length_a   1.000
_cell.length_b   1.000
_cell.length_c   1.000
_cell.angle_alpha   90.00
_cell.angle_beta   90.00
_cell.angle_gamma   90.00
#
_symmetry.space_group_name_H-M   'P 1'
#
loop_
_entity.id
_entity.type
_entity.pdbx_description
1 polymer ?
#
loop_
_entity_poly.entity_id
_entity_poly.type
_entity_poly.pdbx_seq_one_letter_code
_entity_poly.pdbx_strand_id
1 'polypeptide(L)'
;MSNYDPQHRIARLVADYGSDDRLVKAVNAKLGTRLTRQMVIRWRTGRSGLSNIWAERMAEFTGQRLDELERRLQELENRNG
;
A
#
# COMPACT_ATOMS: atom_id res chain seq x y z
N MET A 1 4.74 -11.05 14.25
CA MET A 1 4.63 -10.73 12.81
C MET A 1 4.08 -9.31 12.71
N SER A 2 4.90 -8.37 12.23
CA SER A 2 4.59 -6.94 12.32
C SER A 2 3.43 -6.58 11.40
N ASN A 3 2.38 -5.97 11.95
CA ASN A 3 1.15 -5.55 11.26
C ASN A 3 1.38 -4.38 10.27
N TYR A 4 2.64 -4.05 10.01
CA TYR A 4 3.08 -2.86 9.31
C TYR A 4 3.91 -3.11 8.06
N ASP A 5 3.81 -4.31 7.53
CA ASP A 5 4.45 -4.59 6.26
C ASP A 5 3.60 -4.04 5.11
N PRO A 6 4.09 -3.04 4.34
CA PRO A 6 3.38 -2.52 3.17
C PRO A 6 2.98 -3.62 2.19
N GLN A 7 3.74 -4.71 2.12
CA GLN A 7 3.42 -5.90 1.34
C GLN A 7 2.10 -6.55 1.78
N HIS A 8 1.89 -6.71 3.09
CA HIS A 8 0.67 -7.27 3.65
C HIS A 8 -0.54 -6.37 3.38
N ARG A 9 -0.35 -5.05 3.41
CA ARG A 9 -1.41 -4.09 3.06
C ARG A 9 -1.80 -4.16 1.60
N ILE A 10 -0.83 -4.18 0.69
CA ILE A 10 -1.09 -4.35 -0.75
C ILE A 10 -1.77 -5.70 -1.01
N ALA A 11 -1.35 -6.77 -0.33
CA ALA A 11 -1.99 -8.07 -0.45
C ALA A 11 -3.47 -8.06 -0.05
N ARG A 12 -3.80 -7.35 1.04
CA ARG A 12 -5.17 -7.19 1.50
C ARG A 12 -6.02 -6.38 0.51
N LEU A 13 -5.47 -5.28 0.00
CA LEU A 13 -6.15 -4.48 -1.02
C LEU A 13 -6.42 -5.29 -2.30
N VAL A 14 -5.46 -6.12 -2.74
CA VAL A 14 -5.70 -7.01 -3.89
C VAL A 14 -6.81 -8.01 -3.61
N ALA A 15 -6.89 -8.55 -2.39
CA ALA A 15 -7.96 -9.46 -1.99
C ALA A 15 -9.34 -8.76 -1.96
N ASP A 16 -9.42 -7.55 -1.40
CA ASP A 16 -10.66 -6.78 -1.31
C ASP A 16 -11.21 -6.40 -2.70
N TYR A 17 -10.32 -6.08 -3.65
CA TYR A 17 -10.70 -5.77 -5.03
C TYR A 17 -10.84 -7.02 -5.92
N GLY A 18 -10.42 -8.20 -5.45
CA GLY A 18 -10.54 -9.49 -6.12
C GLY A 18 -9.50 -9.79 -7.20
N SER A 19 -8.68 -8.81 -7.64
CA SER A 19 -7.52 -9.05 -8.50
C SER A 19 -6.56 -7.86 -8.53
N ASP A 20 -5.31 -8.10 -8.97
CA ASP A 20 -4.33 -7.03 -9.17
C ASP A 20 -4.85 -5.98 -10.17
N ASP A 21 -5.45 -6.42 -11.28
CA ASP A 21 -5.97 -5.54 -12.33
C ASP A 21 -7.14 -4.66 -11.85
N ARG A 22 -8.01 -5.20 -10.99
CA ARG A 22 -9.12 -4.43 -10.41
C ARG A 22 -8.60 -3.37 -9.43
N LEU A 23 -7.62 -3.70 -8.59
CA LEU A 23 -6.96 -2.73 -7.72
C LEU A 23 -6.29 -1.63 -8.56
N VAL A 24 -5.50 -1.99 -9.57
CA VAL A 24 -4.80 -1.04 -10.44
C VAL A 24 -5.77 -0.08 -11.12
N LYS A 25 -6.86 -0.60 -11.69
CA LYS A 25 -7.90 0.23 -12.31
C LYS A 25 -8.52 1.20 -11.31
N ALA A 26 -8.86 0.72 -10.10
CA ALA A 26 -9.46 1.56 -9.07
C ALA A 26 -8.51 2.68 -8.60
N VAL A 27 -7.24 2.35 -8.34
CA VAL A 27 -6.23 3.33 -7.93
C VAL A 27 -6.01 4.38 -9.01
N ASN A 28 -5.80 3.96 -10.26
CA ASN A 28 -5.58 4.89 -11.36
C ASN A 28 -6.79 5.77 -11.66
N ALA A 29 -8.01 5.21 -11.56
CA ALA A 29 -9.24 5.99 -11.74
C ALA A 29 -9.43 7.03 -10.63
N LYS A 30 -9.08 6.70 -9.38
CA LYS A 30 -9.25 7.60 -8.23
C LYS A 30 -8.18 8.68 -8.15
N LEU A 31 -6.92 8.33 -8.41
CA LEU A 31 -5.76 9.21 -8.17
C LEU A 31 -5.16 9.81 -9.44
N GLY A 32 -5.64 9.42 -10.63
CA GLY A 32 -5.05 9.86 -11.91
C GLY A 32 -3.62 9.35 -12.11
N THR A 33 -3.25 8.21 -11.49
CA THR A 33 -1.90 7.66 -11.52
C THR A 33 -1.66 6.71 -12.70
N ARG A 34 -0.39 6.30 -12.87
CA ARG A 34 0.03 5.24 -13.80
C ARG A 34 0.56 4.01 -13.06
N LEU A 35 -0.19 3.52 -12.09
CA LEU A 35 0.13 2.27 -11.40
C LEU A 35 0.05 1.11 -12.40
N THR A 36 1.03 0.21 -12.37
CA THR A 36 1.02 -0.99 -13.20
C THR A 36 0.80 -2.25 -12.37
N ARG A 37 0.24 -3.28 -13.00
CA ARG A 37 0.08 -4.61 -12.40
C ARG A 37 1.40 -5.19 -11.89
N GLN A 38 2.48 -5.00 -12.65
CA GLN A 38 3.81 -5.49 -12.28
C GLN A 38 4.32 -4.86 -10.99
N MET A 39 4.03 -3.58 -10.75
CA MET A 39 4.42 -2.90 -9.50
C MET A 39 3.69 -3.52 -8.30
N VAL A 40 2.38 -3.71 -8.42
CA VAL A 40 1.56 -4.37 -7.37
C VAL A 40 2.09 -5.77 -7.06
N ILE A 41 2.37 -6.59 -8.08
CA ILE A 41 2.92 -7.93 -7.90
C ILE A 41 4.27 -7.89 -7.19
N ARG A 42 5.18 -6.99 -7.58
CA ARG A 42 6.50 -6.87 -6.97
C ARG A 42 6.42 -6.48 -5.49
N TRP A 43 5.52 -5.55 -5.15
CA TRP A 43 5.28 -5.17 -3.75
C TRP A 43 4.70 -6.34 -2.96
N ARG A 44 3.68 -7.02 -3.51
CA ARG A 44 3.00 -8.15 -2.87
C ARG A 44 3.88 -9.38 -2.67
N THR A 45 4.94 -9.52 -3.47
CA THR A 45 5.90 -10.63 -3.40
C THR A 45 7.22 -10.25 -2.71
N GLY A 46 7.37 -9.00 -2.25
CA GLY A 46 8.58 -8.52 -1.57
C GLY A 46 9.77 -8.40 -2.51
N ARG A 47 9.56 -8.53 -3.83
CA ARG A 47 10.60 -8.36 -4.85
C ARG A 47 11.01 -6.89 -5.05
N SER A 48 10.20 -5.96 -4.55
CA SER A 48 10.49 -4.53 -4.54
C SER A 48 9.76 -3.88 -3.37
N GLY A 49 10.42 -2.93 -2.70
CA GLY A 49 9.78 -2.09 -1.69
C GLY A 49 8.80 -1.10 -2.31
N LEU A 50 7.77 -0.75 -1.53
CA LEU A 50 6.87 0.36 -1.86
C LEU A 50 7.66 1.66 -1.66
N SER A 51 7.86 2.47 -2.70
CA SER A 51 8.51 3.77 -2.52
C SER A 51 7.62 4.72 -1.72
N ASN A 52 8.22 5.73 -1.05
CA ASN A 52 7.47 6.69 -0.24
C ASN A 52 6.31 7.34 -1.04
N ILE A 53 6.56 7.75 -2.28
CA ILE A 53 5.52 8.29 -3.18
C ILE A 53 4.35 7.32 -3.32
N TRP A 54 4.60 6.03 -3.53
CA TRP A 54 3.52 5.05 -3.68
C TRP A 54 2.86 4.70 -2.34
N ALA A 55 3.58 4.77 -1.22
CA ALA A 55 2.99 4.64 0.10
C ALA A 55 1.97 5.75 0.37
N GLU A 56 2.33 7.00 0.06
CA GLU A 56 1.45 8.17 0.18
C GLU A 56 0.21 8.03 -0.72
N ARG A 57 0.41 7.65 -2.00
CA ARG A 57 -0.71 7.42 -2.93
C ARG A 57 -1.63 6.31 -2.43
N MET A 58 -1.09 5.23 -1.88
CA MET A 58 -1.92 4.15 -1.32
C MET A 58 -2.66 4.57 -0.05
N ALA A 59 -2.06 5.45 0.76
CA ALA A 59 -2.73 6.05 1.92
C ALA A 59 -3.89 6.95 1.48
N GLU A 60 -3.64 7.84 0.51
CA GLU A 60 -4.65 8.69 -0.14
C GLU A 60 -5.80 7.86 -0.73
N PHE A 61 -5.46 6.78 -1.45
CA PHE A 61 -6.43 5.85 -2.03
C PHE A 61 -7.35 5.23 -0.98
N THR A 62 -6.78 4.82 0.15
CA THR A 62 -7.49 4.15 1.26
C THR A 62 -8.11 5.13 2.26
N GLY A 63 -7.97 6.43 2.04
CA GLY A 63 -8.51 7.46 2.95
C GLY A 63 -7.79 7.54 4.30
N GLN A 64 -6.62 6.92 4.45
CA GLN A 64 -5.78 7.12 5.61
C GLN A 64 -4.95 8.39 5.37
N ARG A 65 -5.19 9.45 6.16
CA ARG A 65 -4.35 10.66 6.11
C ARG A 65 -2.90 10.27 6.41
N LEU A 66 -1.94 10.88 5.71
CA LEU A 66 -0.51 10.67 5.92
C LEU A 66 -0.12 10.73 7.41
N ASP A 67 -0.68 11.68 8.16
CA ASP A 67 -0.40 11.86 9.60
C ASP A 67 -0.78 10.62 10.44
N GLU A 68 -1.88 9.95 10.10
CA GLU A 68 -2.31 8.70 10.76
C GLU A 68 -1.38 7.54 10.36
N LEU A 69 -0.85 7.57 9.13
CA LEU A 69 0.11 6.58 8.64
C LEU A 69 1.48 6.74 9.29
N GLU A 70 1.98 7.97 9.42
CA GLU A 70 3.24 8.28 10.10
C GLU A 70 3.16 7.99 11.59
N ARG A 71 2.05 8.38 12.24
CA ARG A 71 1.82 8.07 13.64
C ARG A 71 1.77 6.56 13.90
N ARG A 72 1.07 5.80 13.05
CA ARG A 72 1.00 4.34 13.20
C ARG A 72 2.33 3.64 12.86
N LEU A 73 3.10 4.17 11.91
CA LEU A 73 4.48 3.72 11.62
C LEU A 73 5.34 3.83 12.87
N GLN A 74 5.34 5.03 13.46
CA GLN A 74 6.13 5.37 14.63
C GLN A 74 5.73 4.53 15.85
N GLU A 75 4.42 4.35 16.08
CA GLU A 75 3.90 3.52 17.19
C GLU A 75 4.28 2.04 17.03
N LEU A 76 4.49 1.54 15.81
CA LEU A 76 4.86 0.14 15.55
C LEU A 76 6.36 -0.10 15.54
N GLU A 77 7.15 0.94 15.30
CA GLU A 77 8.58 0.95 15.55
C GLU A 77 8.86 0.94 17.06
N ASN A 78 8.15 1.79 17.83
CA ASN A 78 8.28 1.89 19.29
C ASN A 78 7.77 0.66 20.08
N ARG A 79 6.98 -0.22 19.47
CA ARG A 79 6.53 -1.48 20.09
C ARG A 79 7.38 -2.69 19.74
N ASN A 80 8.30 -2.56 18.77
CA ASN A 80 9.21 -3.63 18.33
C ASN A 80 10.69 -3.35 18.65
N GLY A 81 11.02 -2.15 19.16
CA GLY A 81 12.28 -1.86 19.87
C GLY A 81 12.14 -2.14 21.36
#